data_AF-A0A0D0DDL3-F1
#
_entry.id   AF-A0A0D0DDL3-F1
#
_cell.length_a   1.000
_cell.length_b   1.000
_cell.length_c   1.000
_cell.angle_alpha   90.00
_cell.angle_beta   90.00
_cell.angle_gamma   90.00
#
_symmetry.space_group_name_H-M   'P 1'
#
loop_
_entity.id
_entity.type
_entity.pdbx_description
1 polymer ?
#
loop_
_entity_poly.entity_id
_entity_poly.type
_entity_poly.pdbx_seq_one_letter_code
_entity_poly.pdbx_strand_id
1 'polypeptide(L)'
;MGNHRISQDVKLAAIRLHEHGPLHLQDILECCNFSECTFYHILKLWHDTGDVVTHNQSFHGRPHLLDHDDLDYVLNLMQSNPDYFLDKLLSLIKNNCFVSVHFTTIF
;
A
#
# COMPACT_ATOMS: atom_id res chain seq x y z
N MET A 1 15.93 16.70 -8.95
CA MET A 1 15.65 15.69 -10.00
C MET A 1 14.14 15.50 -10.05
N GLY A 2 13.50 15.89 -11.15
CA GLY A 2 12.04 15.85 -11.25
C GLY A 2 11.54 14.41 -11.35
N ASN A 3 10.52 14.05 -10.58
CA ASN A 3 9.83 12.76 -10.67
C ASN A 3 9.13 12.64 -12.05
N HIS A 4 9.87 12.21 -13.07
CA HIS A 4 9.25 11.80 -14.32
C HIS A 4 8.74 10.37 -14.17
N ARG A 5 7.42 10.20 -14.23
CA ARG A 5 6.81 8.88 -14.34
C ARG A 5 7.21 8.29 -15.68
N ILE A 6 8.06 7.27 -15.64
CA ILE A 6 8.44 6.52 -16.84
C ILE A 6 7.24 5.67 -17.28
N SER A 7 6.86 5.81 -18.55
CA SER A 7 5.72 5.07 -19.12
C SER A 7 5.93 3.56 -19.00
N GLN A 8 4.84 2.82 -18.80
CA GLN A 8 4.83 1.36 -18.77
C GLN A 8 5.43 0.75 -20.05
N ASP A 9 5.15 1.34 -21.21
CA ASP A 9 5.65 0.86 -22.51
C ASP A 9 7.17 0.94 -22.59
N VAL A 10 7.77 2.01 -22.05
CA VAL A 10 9.23 2.20 -22.03
C VAL A 10 9.89 1.15 -21.14
N LYS A 11 9.26 0.83 -20.01
CA LYS A 11 9.74 -0.24 -19.11
C LYS A 11 9.67 -1.61 -19.79
N LEU A 12 8.55 -1.93 -20.44
CA LEU A 12 8.39 -3.18 -21.19
C LEU A 12 9.41 -3.29 -22.33
N ALA A 13 9.63 -2.20 -23.06
CA ALA A 13 10.64 -2.15 -24.13
C ALA A 13 12.04 -2.45 -23.59
N ALA A 14 12.44 -1.83 -22.47
CA ALA A 14 13.74 -2.08 -21.86
C ALA A 14 13.94 -3.53 -21.39
N ILE A 15 12.91 -4.16 -20.83
CA ILE A 15 12.98 -5.58 -20.47
C ILE A 15 13.15 -6.45 -21.71
N ARG A 16 12.34 -6.22 -22.75
CA ARG A 16 12.44 -6.99 -24.00
C ARG A 16 13.82 -6.83 -24.66
N LEU A 17 14.38 -5.63 -24.64
CA LEU A 17 15.71 -5.36 -25.16
C LEU A 17 16.80 -6.06 -24.34
N HIS A 18 16.60 -6.22 -23.03
CA HIS A 18 17.53 -6.95 -22.16
C HIS A 18 17.42 -8.48 -22.30
N GLU A 19 16.22 -9.03 -22.41
CA GLU A 19 16.01 -10.50 -22.51
C GLU A 19 16.27 -11.06 -23.91
N HIS A 20 16.04 -10.27 -24.95
CA HIS A 20 16.07 -10.74 -26.35
C HIS A 20 16.99 -9.93 -27.27
N GLY A 21 17.55 -8.81 -26.80
CA GLY A 21 18.38 -7.93 -27.61
C GLY A 21 19.88 -8.23 -27.47
N PRO A 22 20.69 -7.83 -28.48
CA PRO A 22 22.15 -7.87 -28.39
C PRO A 22 22.75 -6.64 -27.68
N LEU A 23 21.92 -5.72 -27.20
CA LEU A 23 22.35 -4.43 -26.64
C LEU A 23 22.98 -4.61 -25.27
N HIS A 24 24.05 -3.84 -25.01
CA HIS A 24 24.64 -3.80 -23.68
C HIS A 24 23.73 -3.04 -22.72
N LEU A 25 23.72 -3.42 -21.44
CA LEU A 25 22.84 -2.82 -20.43
C LEU A 25 22.95 -1.29 -20.41
N GLN A 26 24.17 -0.76 -20.49
CA GLN A 26 24.42 0.68 -20.49
C GLN A 26 23.67 1.42 -21.62
N ASP A 27 23.67 0.85 -22.82
CA ASP A 27 22.99 1.45 -23.98
C ASP A 27 21.47 1.45 -23.76
N ILE A 28 20.92 0.39 -23.16
CA ILE A 28 19.50 0.29 -22.83
C ILE A 28 19.11 1.36 -21.80
N LEU A 29 19.93 1.57 -20.77
CA LEU A 29 19.71 2.57 -19.74
C LEU A 29 19.74 4.00 -20.32
N GLU A 30 20.70 4.29 -21.19
CA GLU A 30 20.84 5.58 -21.85
C GLU A 30 19.67 5.85 -22.81
N CYS A 31 19.31 4.88 -23.66
CA CYS A 31 18.19 5.02 -24.59
C CYS A 31 16.84 5.19 -23.89
N CYS A 32 16.61 4.46 -22.79
CA CYS A 32 15.34 4.51 -22.06
C CYS A 32 15.33 5.54 -20.92
N ASN A 33 16.44 6.25 -20.71
CA ASN A 33 16.66 7.22 -19.64
C ASN A 33 16.37 6.64 -18.24
N PHE A 34 16.89 5.45 -17.98
CA PHE A 34 16.82 4.79 -16.67
C PHE A 34 18.08 5.03 -15.85
N SER A 35 17.92 5.10 -14.53
CA SER A 35 19.02 4.73 -13.65
C SER A 35 19.13 3.21 -13.57
N GLU A 36 20.34 2.70 -13.36
CA GLU A 36 20.59 1.27 -13.17
C GLU A 36 19.73 0.68 -12.04
N CYS A 37 19.60 1.38 -10.91
CA CYS A 37 18.73 0.99 -9.80
C CYS A 37 17.26 0.84 -10.23
N THR A 38 16.75 1.78 -11.04
CA THR A 38 15.38 1.74 -11.56
C THR A 38 15.17 0.52 -12.45
N PHE A 39 16.14 0.21 -13.31
CA PHE A 39 16.09 -0.94 -14.17
C PHE A 39 16.04 -2.25 -13.38
N TYR A 40 16.91 -2.45 -12.39
CA TYR A 40 16.88 -3.67 -11.57
C TYR A 40 15.62 -3.81 -10.73
N HIS A 41 15.05 -2.71 -10.23
CA HIS A 41 13.74 -2.77 -9.56
C HIS A 41 12.63 -3.24 -10.51
N ILE A 42 12.62 -2.74 -11.75
CA ILE A 42 11.67 -3.16 -12.78
C ILE A 42 11.89 -4.62 -13.18
N LEU A 43 13.15 -5.03 -13.38
CA LEU A 43 13.51 -6.40 -13.74
C LEU A 43 13.10 -7.39 -12.65
N LYS A 44 13.33 -7.06 -11.38
CA LYS A 44 12.87 -7.86 -10.26
C LYS A 44 11.34 -8.00 -10.28
N LEU A 45 10.63 -6.88 -10.42
CA LEU A 45 9.17 -6.90 -10.47
C LEU A 45 8.64 -7.78 -11.61
N TRP A 46 9.28 -7.73 -12.77
CA TRP A 46 8.96 -8.57 -13.91
C TRP A 46 9.17 -10.06 -13.63
N HIS A 47 10.29 -10.43 -13.02
CA HIS A 47 10.51 -11.82 -12.63
C HIS A 47 9.53 -12.31 -11.55
N ASP A 48 9.12 -11.43 -10.63
CA ASP A 48 8.22 -11.78 -9.54
C ASP A 48 6.75 -11.85 -9.99
N THR A 49 6.32 -10.98 -10.92
CA THR A 49 4.89 -10.77 -11.23
C THR A 49 4.52 -10.92 -12.71
N GLY A 50 5.48 -10.90 -13.63
CA GLY A 50 5.24 -10.81 -15.07
C GLY A 50 4.77 -9.42 -15.53
N ASP A 51 4.89 -8.39 -14.68
CA ASP A 51 4.53 -7.01 -15.00
C ASP A 51 5.67 -6.04 -14.63
N VAL A 52 5.64 -4.85 -15.23
CA VAL A 52 6.59 -3.75 -15.00
C VAL A 52 5.98 -2.61 -14.17
N VAL A 53 4.70 -2.74 -13.82
CA VAL A 53 3.96 -1.80 -12.98
C VAL A 53 3.38 -2.54 -11.77
N THR A 54 3.63 -1.99 -10.60
CA THR A 54 2.92 -2.37 -9.38
C THR A 54 1.49 -1.90 -9.49
N HIS A 55 0.56 -2.84 -9.63
CA HIS A 55 -0.86 -2.58 -9.47
C HIS A 55 -1.10 -2.39 -7.98
N ASN A 56 -1.11 -1.14 -7.51
CA ASN A 56 -1.47 -0.86 -6.13
C ASN A 56 -2.87 -1.43 -5.90
N GLN A 57 -2.98 -2.46 -5.06
CA GLN A 57 -4.22 -2.76 -4.38
C GLN A 57 -4.44 -1.57 -3.45
N SER A 58 -5.24 -0.61 -3.89
CA SER A 58 -5.42 0.72 -3.29
C SER A 58 -6.09 0.68 -1.92
N PHE A 59 -5.45 0.06 -0.94
CA PHE A 59 -5.71 0.30 0.48
C PHE A 59 -4.48 1.02 1.03
N HIS A 60 -4.41 2.32 0.78
CA HIS A 60 -3.45 3.16 1.47
C HIS A 60 -3.91 3.28 2.93
N GLY A 61 -3.30 2.49 3.81
CA GLY A 61 -3.58 2.49 5.24
C GLY A 61 -3.46 1.11 5.86
N ARG A 62 -3.32 1.06 7.19
CA ARG A 62 -3.51 -0.19 7.93
C ARG A 62 -5.01 -0.52 7.85
N PRO A 63 -5.42 -1.75 7.52
CA PRO A 63 -6.84 -2.12 7.59
C PRO A 63 -7.33 -1.88 9.02
N HIS A 64 -8.32 -1.01 9.16
CA HIS A 64 -8.98 -0.75 10.43
C HIS A 64 -10.10 -1.77 10.62
N LEU A 65 -10.17 -2.34 11.82
CA LEU A 65 -11.21 -3.30 12.20
C LEU A 65 -12.53 -2.60 12.54
N LEU A 66 -12.46 -1.34 12.94
CA LEU A 66 -13.59 -0.45 13.21
C LEU A 66 -13.79 0.45 12.00
N ASP A 67 -15.03 0.57 11.55
CA ASP A 67 -15.40 1.57 10.54
C ASP A 67 -15.53 2.95 11.19
N HIS A 68 -15.69 3.98 10.36
CA HIS A 68 -15.88 5.37 10.80
C HIS A 68 -17.07 5.51 11.76
N ASP A 69 -18.19 4.87 11.46
CA ASP A 69 -19.40 4.92 12.30
C ASP A 69 -19.16 4.32 13.70
N ASP A 70 -18.34 3.27 13.79
CA ASP A 70 -17.96 2.65 15.06
C ASP A 70 -17.05 3.59 15.87
N LEU A 71 -16.14 4.30 15.21
CA LEU A 71 -15.28 5.29 15.86
C LEU A 71 -16.10 6.47 16.39
N ASP A 72 -17.06 6.97 15.61
CA ASP A 72 -17.96 8.03 16.05
C ASP A 72 -18.81 7.58 17.25
N TYR A 73 -19.27 6.32 17.25
CA TYR A 73 -19.98 5.74 18.38
C TYR A 73 -19.13 5.72 19.66
N VAL A 74 -17.87 5.28 19.57
CA VAL A 74 -16.95 5.24 20.71
C VAL A 74 -16.64 6.66 21.21
N LEU A 75 -16.41 7.62 20.31
CA LEU A 75 -16.17 9.01 20.67
C LEU A 75 -17.36 9.62 21.42
N ASN A 76 -18.58 9.38 20.92
CA ASN A 76 -19.80 9.85 21.57
C ASN A 76 -20.02 9.23 22.96
N LEU A 77 -19.69 7.95 23.12
CA LEU A 77 -19.73 7.28 24.43
C LEU A 77 -18.76 7.91 25.43
N MET A 78 -17.51 8.16 25.02
CA MET A 78 -16.50 8.76 25.89
C MET A 78 -16.84 10.21 26.26
N GLN A 79 -17.41 10.97 25.33
CA GLN A 79 -17.87 12.35 25.62
C GLN A 79 -19.06 12.37 26.59
N SER A 80 -19.98 11.42 26.45
CA SER A 80 -21.18 11.35 27.30
C SER A 80 -20.88 10.79 28.68
N ASN A 81 -19.90 9.88 28.81
CA ASN A 81 -19.56 9.20 30.05
C ASN A 81 -18.03 8.94 30.12
N PRO A 82 -17.24 9.94 30.54
CA PRO A 82 -15.78 9.82 30.58
C PRO A 82 -15.27 8.80 31.61
N ASP A 83 -16.12 8.40 32.56
CA ASP A 83 -15.78 7.44 33.63
C ASP A 83 -15.84 5.97 33.17
N TYR A 84 -16.16 5.71 31.90
CA TYR A 84 -16.24 4.33 31.39
C TYR A 84 -14.86 3.71 31.27
N PHE A 85 -14.65 2.63 32.02
CA PHE A 85 -13.46 1.81 31.90
C PHE A 85 -13.43 1.04 30.57
N LEU A 86 -12.23 0.68 30.11
CA LEU A 86 -12.02 -0.01 28.83
C LEU A 86 -12.86 -1.28 28.68
N ASP A 87 -13.01 -2.08 29.74
CA ASP A 87 -13.82 -3.31 29.69
C ASP A 87 -15.29 -3.03 29.35
N LYS A 88 -15.82 -1.91 29.85
CA LYS A 88 -17.20 -1.50 29.56
C LYS A 88 -17.32 -1.00 28.13
N LEU A 89 -16.36 -0.21 27.64
CA LEU A 89 -16.32 0.23 26.24
C LEU A 89 -16.25 -0.97 25.28
N LEU A 90 -15.40 -1.96 25.58
CA LEU A 90 -15.30 -3.19 24.80
C LEU A 90 -16.63 -3.97 24.77
N SER A 91 -17.32 -4.05 25.91
CA SER A 91 -18.63 -4.69 25.98
C SER A 91 -19.68 -3.95 25.12
N LEU A 92 -19.63 -2.62 25.07
CA LEU A 92 -20.55 -1.79 24.30
C LEU A 92 -20.28 -1.89 22.80
N ILE A 93 -19.02 -1.85 22.38
CA ILE A 93 -18.64 -2.04 20.97
C ILE A 93 -19.05 -3.45 20.52
N LYS A 94 -18.81 -4.48 21.33
CA LYS A 94 -19.20 -5.85 20.99
C LYS A 94 -20.72 -5.99 20.83
N ASN A 95 -21.50 -5.34 21.69
CA ASN A 95 -22.96 -5.49 21.70
C ASN A 95 -23.68 -4.58 20.70
N ASN A 96 -23.15 -3.38 20.44
CA ASN A 96 -23.83 -2.36 19.63
C ASN A 96 -23.22 -2.19 18.24
N CYS A 97 -21.91 -2.40 18.08
CA CYS A 97 -21.22 -2.40 16.78
C CYS A 97 -21.03 -3.82 16.23
N PHE A 98 -21.29 -4.86 17.03
CA PHE A 98 -21.04 -6.28 16.66
C PHE A 98 -19.57 -6.60 16.29
N VAL A 99 -18.63 -5.73 16.68
CA VAL A 99 -17.19 -5.90 16.45
C VAL A 99 -16.49 -6.29 17.75
N SER A 100 -15.72 -7.38 17.72
CA SER A 100 -14.85 -7.76 18.83
C SER A 100 -13.45 -7.20 18.61
N VAL A 101 -13.13 -6.10 19.29
CA VAL A 101 -11.80 -5.46 19.24
C VAL A 101 -10.97 -5.77 20.49
N HIS A 102 -9.65 -5.70 20.37
CA HIS A 102 -8.76 -5.78 21.53
C HIS A 102 -8.67 -4.40 22.20
N PHE A 103 -8.38 -4.33 23.51
CA PHE A 103 -8.30 -3.05 24.23
C PHE A 103 -7.26 -2.08 23.62
N THR A 104 -6.19 -2.61 23.02
CA THR A 104 -5.16 -1.83 22.31
C THR A 104 -5.64 -1.20 21.00
N THR A 105 -6.85 -1.53 20.53
CA THR A 105 -7.46 -0.90 19.36
C THR A 105 -8.16 0.41 19.72
N ILE A 106 -8.49 0.61 21.01
CA ILE A 106 -9.15 1.80 21.54
C ILE A 106 -8.14 2.78 22.17
N PHE A 107 -7.00 2.28 22.67
CA PHE A 107 -5.90 3.06 23.25
C PHE A 107 -5.00 3.66 22.18
#